data_AF-A0A672IHL2-F1
#
_entry.id   AF-A0A672IHL2-F1
#
_cell.length_a   1.000
_cell.length_b   1.000
_cell.length_c   1.000
_cell.angle_alpha   90.00
_cell.angle_beta   90.00
_cell.angle_gamma   90.00
#
_symmetry.space_group_name_H-M   'P 1'
#
loop_
_entity.id
_entity.type
_entity.pdbx_description
1 polymer ?
#
loop_
_entity_poly.entity_id
_entity_poly.type
_entity_poly.pdbx_seq_one_letter_code
_entity_poly.pdbx_strand_id
1 'polypeptide(L)'
;FTTLTGHVHFQVETREDEEQSVKLGEILELLLAAGYFRARIKGLSPFDKVVGGMTWCITTCNFDIDVDLLFQENATIGQKIALTEKIPHQIQGLDFIHIFPVIQWLVKRAIETREEMGDYVRAYSISQFQKNHRLPEEVYKPQRKYRRQRGAEVLTDEESRVHSTLLEYGRSVDKGRASVPAGSHPAPPGGSDGSEEDQLQAAEEMRIKSLMTNMAAMENEEGKLTASAVGQLVGLQSEEIKQIASEYAEKQSERSSEERSERYGPLQQHRRAVASLNKHIQQKTKELSCTSCISAALSLQTVTLQELSLPDSAVCVCVCVCVCCVCAGGSHSVLEKLRALVTMNESLKQQEQEFRAHCREEMTRLQHNIEELKSSSGQDTDEEKLIDKQYNADREKLQKIRLLMARRNREIAILQRKIDEVPSRAELTQYQKRFIELYSHVSATHKETKQFFTLYNTLDDKKVYLEKEVNLLNSIHDNFQQAMASSAAKEQFLRQMEQIVEGIKHSRIKMEKKKQENKMRRDQLNDEYLELLDKQRLYFKTVKDFKEECRKNEMLLSKLRAKGAS
;
A
#
# COMPACT_ATOMS: atom_id res chain seq x y z
N PHE A 1 9.14 -66.56 -43.81
CA PHE A 1 9.60 -66.10 -42.49
C PHE A 1 9.29 -64.63 -42.35
N THR A 2 8.79 -64.21 -41.19
CA THR A 2 8.17 -62.89 -40.96
C THR A 2 9.22 -61.81 -40.69
N THR A 3 9.03 -60.62 -41.28
CA THR A 3 9.83 -59.42 -41.03
C THR A 3 9.38 -58.73 -39.75
N LEU A 4 10.22 -58.74 -38.71
CA LEU A 4 9.99 -58.01 -37.46
C LEU A 4 10.72 -56.65 -37.48
N THR A 5 10.09 -55.64 -38.08
CA THR A 5 10.49 -54.24 -37.94
C THR A 5 9.93 -53.67 -36.63
N GLY A 6 10.71 -53.75 -35.55
CA GLY A 6 10.31 -53.21 -34.25
C GLY A 6 10.26 -51.68 -34.23
N HIS A 7 9.11 -51.09 -34.56
CA HIS A 7 8.81 -49.71 -34.18
C HIS A 7 8.55 -49.63 -32.68
N VAL A 8 9.49 -49.07 -31.92
CA VAL A 8 9.27 -48.70 -30.52
C VAL A 8 8.39 -47.45 -30.51
N HIS A 9 7.08 -47.65 -30.38
CA HIS A 9 6.14 -46.55 -30.26
C HIS A 9 6.28 -45.93 -28.87
N PHE A 10 6.94 -44.77 -28.80
CA PHE A 10 7.08 -44.02 -27.54
C PHE A 10 5.71 -43.45 -27.18
N GLN A 11 5.03 -44.10 -26.24
CA GLN A 11 3.68 -43.74 -25.81
C GLN A 11 3.76 -42.54 -24.86
N VAL A 12 3.60 -41.33 -25.41
CA VAL A 12 3.56 -40.07 -24.65
C VAL A 12 2.38 -40.09 -23.68
N GLU A 13 2.58 -39.54 -22.49
CA GLU A 13 1.64 -39.64 -21.36
C GLU A 13 0.44 -38.70 -21.51
N THR A 14 -0.56 -39.10 -22.32
CA THR A 14 -1.81 -38.35 -22.54
C THR A 14 -2.76 -38.30 -21.34
N ARG A 15 -2.30 -38.65 -20.13
CA ARG A 15 -3.14 -38.71 -18.91
C ARG A 15 -3.20 -37.41 -18.13
N GLU A 16 -2.10 -36.67 -18.07
CA GLU A 16 -2.05 -35.43 -17.28
C GLU A 16 -2.95 -34.35 -17.91
N ASP A 17 -3.01 -34.28 -19.25
CA ASP A 17 -3.89 -33.36 -20.00
C ASP A 17 -5.39 -33.56 -19.69
N GLU A 18 -5.85 -34.80 -19.47
CA GLU A 18 -7.27 -35.08 -19.19
C GLU A 18 -7.68 -34.56 -17.81
N GLU A 19 -6.87 -34.80 -16.77
CA GLU A 19 -7.14 -34.31 -15.41
C GLU A 19 -7.03 -32.77 -15.32
N GLN A 20 -6.05 -32.18 -16.01
CA GLN A 20 -5.92 -30.73 -16.12
C GLN A 20 -7.11 -30.09 -16.86
N SER A 21 -7.64 -30.74 -17.90
CA SER A 21 -8.83 -30.30 -18.63
C SER A 21 -10.11 -30.34 -17.78
N VAL A 22 -10.29 -31.39 -16.96
CA VAL A 22 -11.40 -31.46 -15.99
C VAL A 22 -11.29 -30.35 -14.95
N LYS A 23 -10.10 -30.10 -14.39
CA LYS A 23 -9.89 -29.02 -13.40
C LYS A 23 -10.07 -27.63 -14.00
N LEU A 24 -9.67 -27.40 -15.24
CA LEU A 24 -10.01 -26.18 -15.98
C LEU A 24 -11.53 -25.98 -16.10
N GLY A 25 -12.29 -27.06 -16.35
CA GLY A 25 -13.75 -27.04 -16.33
C GLY A 25 -14.32 -26.55 -15.00
N GLU A 26 -13.92 -27.20 -13.89
CA GLU A 26 -14.34 -26.83 -12.53
C GLU A 26 -13.97 -25.38 -12.17
N ILE A 27 -12.77 -24.90 -12.54
CA ILE A 27 -12.34 -23.51 -12.36
C ILE A 27 -13.28 -22.54 -13.08
N LEU A 28 -13.63 -22.83 -14.34
CA LEU A 28 -14.49 -21.96 -15.14
C LEU A 28 -15.93 -21.96 -14.61
N GLU A 29 -16.44 -23.07 -14.10
CA GLU A 29 -17.77 -23.12 -13.46
C GLU A 29 -17.80 -22.34 -12.14
N LEU A 30 -16.78 -22.47 -11.28
CA LEU A 30 -16.67 -21.67 -10.05
C LEU A 30 -16.61 -20.16 -10.34
N LEU A 31 -15.81 -19.75 -11.34
CA LEU A 31 -15.72 -18.35 -11.77
C LEU A 31 -17.05 -17.84 -12.35
N LEU A 32 -17.77 -18.67 -13.11
CA LEU A 32 -19.10 -18.32 -13.62
C LEU A 32 -20.14 -18.18 -12.50
N ALA A 33 -20.12 -19.06 -11.50
CA ALA A 33 -20.98 -18.98 -10.32
C ALA A 33 -20.71 -17.71 -9.48
N ALA A 34 -19.45 -17.26 -9.39
CA ALA A 34 -19.08 -16.00 -8.75
C ALA A 34 -19.60 -14.75 -9.51
N GLY A 35 -19.80 -14.87 -10.83
CA GLY A 35 -20.25 -13.79 -11.72
C GLY A 35 -19.24 -13.36 -12.79
N TYR A 36 -18.11 -14.04 -12.95
CA TYR A 36 -17.10 -13.74 -13.97
C TYR A 36 -17.50 -14.30 -15.35
N PHE A 37 -18.45 -13.64 -16.02
CA PHE A 37 -19.04 -14.11 -17.28
C PHE A 37 -18.03 -14.23 -18.45
N ARG A 38 -16.86 -13.58 -18.40
CA ARG A 38 -15.80 -13.68 -19.42
C ARG A 38 -15.26 -15.11 -19.61
N ALA A 39 -15.34 -15.97 -18.59
CA ALA A 39 -15.01 -17.39 -18.69
C ALA A 39 -15.79 -18.12 -19.82
N ARG A 40 -17.01 -17.68 -20.15
CA ARG A 40 -17.88 -18.29 -21.16
C ARG A 40 -17.50 -17.94 -22.62
N ILE A 41 -16.63 -16.96 -22.85
CA ILE A 41 -16.26 -16.50 -24.20
C ILE A 41 -15.49 -17.61 -24.93
N LYS A 42 -15.95 -18.03 -26.12
CA LYS A 42 -15.36 -19.16 -26.86
C LYS A 42 -14.04 -18.84 -27.57
N GLY A 43 -13.71 -17.56 -27.78
CA GLY A 43 -12.48 -17.10 -28.43
C GLY A 43 -11.33 -16.69 -27.51
N LEU A 44 -11.48 -16.81 -26.18
CA LEU A 44 -10.46 -16.43 -25.21
C LEU A 44 -9.68 -17.68 -24.74
N SER A 45 -8.36 -17.58 -24.56
CA SER A 45 -7.53 -18.72 -24.17
C SER A 45 -7.84 -19.22 -22.75
N PRO A 46 -7.58 -20.51 -22.42
CA PRO A 46 -7.71 -21.01 -21.05
C PRO A 46 -6.95 -20.18 -20.03
N PHE A 47 -5.69 -19.84 -20.35
CA PHE A 47 -4.83 -19.00 -19.53
C PHE A 47 -5.46 -17.62 -19.27
N ASP A 48 -5.90 -16.92 -20.32
CA ASP A 48 -6.46 -15.56 -20.19
C ASP A 48 -7.80 -15.56 -19.43
N LYS A 49 -8.60 -16.63 -19.53
CA LYS A 49 -9.81 -16.82 -18.73
C LYS A 49 -9.49 -16.96 -17.24
N VAL A 50 -8.51 -17.81 -16.92
CA VAL A 50 -8.13 -18.15 -15.54
C VAL A 50 -7.42 -16.97 -14.87
N VAL A 51 -6.44 -16.35 -15.54
CA VAL A 51 -5.75 -15.15 -15.03
C VAL A 51 -6.72 -13.98 -14.88
N GLY A 52 -7.53 -13.68 -15.91
CA GLY A 52 -8.53 -12.61 -15.81
C GLY A 52 -9.57 -12.85 -14.71
N GLY A 53 -9.93 -14.12 -14.44
CA GLY A 53 -10.79 -14.51 -13.33
C GLY A 53 -10.13 -14.28 -11.96
N MET A 54 -8.86 -14.66 -11.80
CA MET A 54 -8.06 -14.38 -10.60
C MET A 54 -7.93 -12.87 -10.36
N THR A 55 -7.57 -12.08 -11.38
CA THR A 55 -7.51 -10.62 -11.29
C THR A 55 -8.86 -10.03 -10.88
N TRP A 56 -9.96 -10.47 -11.49
CA TRP A 56 -11.31 -10.01 -11.13
C TRP A 56 -11.68 -10.32 -9.68
N CYS A 57 -11.38 -11.53 -9.18
CA CYS A 57 -11.58 -11.86 -7.77
C CYS A 57 -10.73 -10.96 -6.86
N ILE A 58 -9.46 -10.72 -7.19
CA ILE A 58 -8.56 -9.87 -6.40
C ILE A 58 -9.09 -8.43 -6.32
N THR A 59 -9.49 -7.83 -7.44
CA THR A 59 -10.12 -6.49 -7.47
C THR A 59 -11.44 -6.46 -6.68
N THR A 60 -12.24 -7.52 -6.74
CA THR A 60 -13.52 -7.61 -6.02
C THR A 60 -13.34 -7.74 -4.50
N CYS A 61 -12.23 -8.33 -4.04
CA CYS A 61 -11.91 -8.44 -2.61
C CYS A 61 -11.48 -7.11 -1.95
N ASN A 62 -11.31 -6.02 -2.70
CA ASN A 62 -10.93 -4.70 -2.19
C ASN A 62 -9.69 -4.71 -1.27
N PHE A 63 -8.66 -5.47 -1.64
CA PHE A 63 -7.33 -5.36 -1.04
C PHE A 63 -6.54 -4.25 -1.72
N ASP A 64 -5.98 -3.32 -0.95
CA ASP A 64 -4.96 -2.39 -1.44
C ASP A 64 -3.71 -3.20 -1.85
N ILE A 65 -3.45 -3.25 -3.16
CA ILE A 65 -2.32 -3.94 -3.77
C ILE A 65 -1.69 -2.96 -4.75
N ASP A 66 -0.45 -2.55 -4.49
CA ASP A 66 0.33 -1.62 -5.33
C ASP A 66 0.83 -2.27 -6.65
N VAL A 67 -0.10 -2.88 -7.40
CA VAL A 67 0.14 -3.47 -8.72
C VAL A 67 -0.97 -3.04 -9.66
N ASP A 68 -0.61 -2.24 -10.67
CA ASP A 68 -1.53 -1.74 -11.68
C ASP A 68 -2.01 -2.86 -12.62
N LEU A 69 -3.05 -3.58 -12.20
CA LEU A 69 -3.59 -4.79 -12.84
C LEU A 69 -4.49 -4.49 -14.05
N LEU A 70 -4.01 -3.61 -14.94
CA LEU A 70 -4.67 -3.26 -16.21
C LEU A 70 -4.58 -4.42 -17.22
N PHE A 71 -5.48 -5.40 -17.07
CA PHE A 71 -5.64 -6.50 -18.02
C PHE A 71 -6.08 -5.99 -19.41
N GLN A 72 -5.15 -5.97 -20.36
CA GLN A 72 -5.42 -5.62 -21.77
C GLN A 72 -5.71 -6.89 -22.58
N GLU A 73 -6.86 -6.95 -23.26
CA GLU A 73 -7.39 -8.17 -23.90
C GLU A 73 -6.56 -8.73 -25.06
N ASN A 74 -5.55 -8.00 -25.56
CA ASN A 74 -4.58 -8.48 -26.55
C ASN A 74 -3.13 -8.16 -26.13
N ALA A 75 -2.82 -8.25 -24.83
CA ALA A 75 -1.46 -8.03 -24.32
C ALA A 75 -0.43 -8.89 -25.08
N THR A 76 0.63 -8.24 -25.56
CA THR A 76 1.76 -8.89 -26.24
C THR A 76 2.46 -9.89 -25.32
N ILE A 77 3.21 -10.85 -25.88
CA ILE A 77 3.90 -11.88 -25.08
C ILE A 77 4.80 -11.27 -24.00
N GLY A 78 5.50 -10.16 -24.27
CA GLY A 78 6.28 -9.43 -23.26
C GLY A 78 5.43 -8.83 -22.12
N GLN A 79 4.27 -8.26 -22.44
CA GLN A 79 3.33 -7.74 -21.42
C GLN A 79 2.69 -8.87 -20.59
N LYS A 80 2.37 -10.01 -21.21
CA LYS A 80 1.91 -11.21 -20.50
C LYS A 80 3.01 -11.75 -19.57
N ILE A 81 4.27 -11.78 -20.02
CA ILE A 81 5.42 -12.17 -19.21
C ILE A 81 5.55 -11.24 -17.98
N ALA A 82 5.53 -9.92 -18.19
CA ALA A 82 5.63 -8.93 -17.11
C ALA A 82 4.48 -9.01 -16.07
N LEU A 83 3.27 -9.38 -16.51
CA LEU A 83 2.16 -9.71 -15.60
C LEU A 83 2.39 -11.04 -14.85
N THR A 84 2.94 -12.07 -15.51
CA THR A 84 3.29 -13.34 -14.85
C THR A 84 4.50 -13.28 -13.93
N GLU A 85 5.41 -12.30 -14.06
CA GLU A 85 6.48 -12.13 -13.06
C GLU A 85 5.98 -11.57 -11.72
N LYS A 86 4.80 -10.92 -11.71
CA LYS A 86 4.17 -10.37 -10.50
C LYS A 86 3.15 -11.32 -9.83
N ILE A 87 2.95 -12.52 -10.37
CA ILE A 87 2.00 -13.53 -9.87
C ILE A 87 2.78 -14.86 -9.76
N PRO A 88 2.60 -15.69 -8.70
CA PRO A 88 3.43 -16.89 -8.49
C PRO A 88 3.46 -17.86 -9.69
N HIS A 89 4.67 -18.37 -9.98
CA HIS A 89 5.07 -19.03 -11.24
C HIS A 89 4.28 -20.28 -11.68
N GLN A 90 3.37 -20.81 -10.86
CA GLN A 90 2.61 -22.03 -11.19
C GLN A 90 1.66 -21.85 -12.39
N ILE A 91 1.30 -20.62 -12.76
CA ILE A 91 0.39 -20.35 -13.89
C ILE A 91 1.07 -20.51 -15.27
N GLN A 92 2.41 -20.47 -15.35
CA GLN A 92 3.10 -20.70 -16.63
C GLN A 92 3.06 -22.16 -17.10
N GLY A 93 2.82 -23.12 -16.20
CA GLY A 93 2.76 -24.55 -16.52
C GLY A 93 1.40 -25.09 -16.97
N LEU A 94 0.37 -24.23 -17.06
CA LEU A 94 -1.05 -24.65 -17.23
C LEU A 94 -1.54 -25.63 -16.15
N ASP A 95 -0.97 -25.58 -14.96
CA ASP A 95 -1.24 -26.51 -13.86
C ASP A 95 -2.52 -26.14 -13.07
N PHE A 96 -3.66 -26.33 -13.73
CA PHE A 96 -5.00 -26.12 -13.18
C PHE A 96 -5.28 -26.96 -11.91
N ILE A 97 -4.66 -28.14 -11.76
CA ILE A 97 -4.74 -28.96 -10.53
C ILE A 97 -4.27 -28.18 -9.31
N HIS A 98 -3.08 -27.56 -9.36
CA HIS A 98 -2.55 -26.80 -8.22
C HIS A 98 -3.09 -25.36 -8.12
N ILE A 99 -3.64 -24.81 -9.21
CA ILE A 99 -4.29 -23.49 -9.22
C ILE A 99 -5.72 -23.55 -8.66
N PHE A 100 -6.43 -24.67 -8.83
CA PHE A 100 -7.84 -24.83 -8.42
C PHE A 100 -8.10 -24.43 -6.94
N PRO A 101 -7.32 -24.87 -5.93
CA PRO A 101 -7.55 -24.47 -4.52
C PRO A 101 -7.38 -22.97 -4.28
N VAL A 102 -6.47 -22.31 -5.01
CA VAL A 102 -6.25 -20.86 -4.91
C VAL A 102 -7.45 -20.09 -5.46
N ILE A 103 -8.00 -20.54 -6.59
CA ILE A 103 -9.20 -19.93 -7.18
C ILE A 103 -10.43 -20.23 -6.33
N GLN A 104 -10.57 -21.44 -5.78
CA GLN A 104 -11.66 -21.77 -4.86
C GLN A 104 -11.67 -20.86 -3.63
N TRP A 105 -10.49 -20.53 -3.07
CA TRP A 105 -10.35 -19.56 -1.97
C TRP A 105 -10.67 -18.12 -2.42
N LEU A 106 -10.12 -17.67 -3.56
CA LEU A 106 -10.37 -16.33 -4.11
C LEU A 106 -11.85 -16.10 -4.44
N VAL A 107 -12.51 -17.08 -5.07
CA VAL A 107 -13.95 -17.04 -5.39
C VAL A 107 -14.77 -16.98 -4.11
N LYS A 108 -14.47 -17.83 -3.11
CA LYS A 108 -15.16 -17.78 -1.82
C LYS A 108 -15.01 -16.41 -1.15
N ARG A 109 -13.79 -15.87 -1.08
CA ARG A 109 -13.54 -14.54 -0.49
C ARG A 109 -14.25 -13.42 -1.26
N ALA A 110 -14.23 -13.45 -2.59
CA ALA A 110 -14.90 -12.46 -3.43
C ALA A 110 -16.43 -12.51 -3.30
N ILE A 111 -17.03 -13.66 -2.95
CA ILE A 111 -18.45 -13.77 -2.60
C ILE A 111 -18.69 -13.19 -1.20
N GLU A 112 -17.91 -13.60 -0.19
CA GLU A 112 -18.02 -13.09 1.20
C GLU A 112 -17.95 -11.55 1.24
N THR A 113 -16.90 -10.95 0.65
CA THR A 113 -16.72 -9.49 0.60
C THR A 113 -17.80 -8.79 -0.23
N ARG A 114 -18.41 -9.47 -1.21
CA ARG A 114 -19.53 -8.92 -2.00
C ARG A 114 -20.86 -8.98 -1.25
N GLU A 115 -21.05 -9.91 -0.33
CA GLU A 115 -22.19 -9.91 0.59
C GLU A 115 -22.03 -8.79 1.63
N GLU A 116 -20.84 -8.65 2.23
CA GLU A 116 -20.52 -7.58 3.21
C GLU A 116 -20.61 -6.17 2.61
N MET A 117 -20.02 -5.94 1.43
CA MET A 117 -19.92 -4.63 0.79
C MET A 117 -21.11 -4.32 -0.16
N GLY A 118 -21.93 -5.32 -0.46
CA GLY A 118 -22.95 -5.26 -1.52
C GLY A 118 -24.00 -4.16 -1.32
N ASP A 119 -24.49 -3.99 -0.09
CA ASP A 119 -25.46 -2.94 0.22
C ASP A 119 -24.83 -1.55 0.34
N TYR A 120 -23.55 -1.44 0.74
CA TYR A 120 -22.80 -0.19 0.67
C TYR A 120 -22.62 0.27 -0.78
N VAL A 121 -22.17 -0.63 -1.67
CA VAL A 121 -22.04 -0.34 -3.11
C VAL A 121 -23.41 0.00 -3.71
N ARG A 122 -24.47 -0.72 -3.35
CA ARG A 122 -25.84 -0.41 -3.80
C ARG A 122 -26.27 1.00 -3.38
N ALA A 123 -26.12 1.35 -2.09
CA ALA A 123 -26.48 2.66 -1.57
C ALA A 123 -25.63 3.79 -2.20
N TYR A 124 -24.33 3.55 -2.38
CA TYR A 124 -23.41 4.47 -3.05
C TYR A 124 -23.78 4.67 -4.53
N SER A 125 -24.06 3.60 -5.28
CA SER A 125 -24.51 3.67 -6.68
C SER A 125 -25.85 4.41 -6.81
N ILE A 126 -26.82 4.16 -5.92
CA ILE A 126 -28.08 4.89 -5.86
C ILE A 126 -27.82 6.37 -5.58
N SER A 127 -26.96 6.71 -4.61
CA SER A 127 -26.59 8.10 -4.30
C SER A 127 -25.91 8.81 -5.48
N GLN A 128 -24.95 8.16 -6.15
CA GLN A 128 -24.27 8.74 -7.31
C GLN A 128 -25.21 8.89 -8.52
N PHE A 129 -26.13 7.95 -8.74
CA PHE A 129 -27.19 8.09 -9.74
C PHE A 129 -28.11 9.26 -9.41
N GLN A 130 -28.63 9.34 -8.18
CA GLN A 130 -29.55 10.39 -7.72
C GLN A 130 -29.00 11.82 -7.80
N LYS A 131 -27.67 12.01 -7.77
CA LYS A 131 -27.04 13.34 -7.96
C LYS A 131 -27.25 13.89 -9.38
N ASN A 132 -27.17 13.02 -10.40
CA ASN A 132 -27.21 13.42 -11.81
C ASN A 132 -28.56 13.10 -12.48
N HIS A 133 -29.29 12.11 -11.97
CA HIS A 133 -30.56 11.63 -12.51
C HIS A 133 -31.55 11.32 -11.38
N ARG A 134 -32.68 12.05 -11.33
CA ARG A 134 -33.81 11.63 -10.50
C ARG A 134 -34.47 10.40 -11.10
N LEU A 135 -34.76 9.41 -10.28
CA LEU A 135 -35.65 8.30 -10.66
C LEU A 135 -37.05 8.87 -10.99
N PRO A 136 -37.73 8.44 -12.07
CA PRO A 136 -39.05 8.95 -12.45
C PRO A 136 -40.21 8.46 -11.57
N GLU A 137 -40.14 8.65 -10.25
CA GLU A 137 -41.31 8.44 -9.39
C GLU A 137 -42.37 9.53 -9.70
N GLU A 138 -43.60 9.06 -9.91
CA GLU A 138 -44.87 9.82 -10.03
C GLU A 138 -45.09 10.78 -11.23
N VAL A 139 -44.17 10.92 -12.20
CA VAL A 139 -44.36 11.79 -13.40
C VAL A 139 -44.63 11.02 -14.71
N TYR A 140 -45.29 9.87 -14.66
CA TYR A 140 -45.90 9.24 -15.84
C TYR A 140 -47.34 8.77 -15.58
N LYS A 141 -48.29 9.70 -15.76
CA LYS A 141 -49.74 9.43 -15.73
C LYS A 141 -50.28 9.49 -17.16
N PRO A 142 -50.27 8.37 -17.92
CA PRO A 142 -50.60 8.38 -19.35
C PRO A 142 -52.09 8.68 -19.57
N GLN A 143 -52.39 9.91 -19.99
CA GLN A 143 -53.75 10.31 -20.34
C GLN A 143 -54.16 9.68 -21.68
N ARG A 144 -55.15 8.76 -21.62
CA ARG A 144 -55.85 8.26 -22.81
C ARG A 144 -56.60 9.42 -23.49
N LYS A 145 -56.27 9.72 -24.75
CA LYS A 145 -56.95 10.74 -25.55
C LYS A 145 -58.23 10.20 -26.21
N TYR A 146 -58.26 8.90 -26.47
CA TYR A 146 -59.39 8.22 -27.11
C TYR A 146 -59.80 6.99 -26.29
N ARG A 147 -61.10 6.64 -26.34
CA ARG A 147 -61.70 5.51 -25.60
C ARG A 147 -62.35 4.56 -26.59
N ARG A 148 -62.04 3.26 -26.50
CA ARG A 148 -62.72 2.22 -27.31
C ARG A 148 -64.24 2.26 -27.09
N GLN A 149 -65.00 2.04 -28.15
CA GLN A 149 -66.42 1.70 -28.02
C GLN A 149 -66.57 0.35 -27.32
N ARG A 150 -67.59 0.23 -26.46
CA ARG A 150 -67.84 -0.97 -25.65
C ARG A 150 -68.37 -2.08 -26.56
N GLY A 151 -67.62 -3.18 -26.69
CA GLY A 151 -67.92 -4.30 -27.59
C GLY A 151 -66.81 -4.65 -28.59
N ALA A 152 -65.83 -3.75 -28.81
CA ALA A 152 -64.71 -3.96 -29.74
C ALA A 152 -63.56 -4.82 -29.14
N GLU A 153 -63.88 -5.90 -28.44
CA GLU A 153 -62.91 -6.84 -27.85
C GLU A 153 -62.60 -8.03 -28.78
N VAL A 154 -63.45 -8.32 -29.76
CA VAL A 154 -63.23 -9.39 -30.75
C VAL A 154 -62.57 -8.83 -32.02
N LEU A 155 -61.27 -8.53 -31.91
CA LEU A 155 -60.37 -8.44 -33.06
C LEU A 155 -59.33 -9.56 -32.88
N THR A 156 -59.37 -10.55 -33.76
CA THR A 156 -58.60 -11.80 -33.64
C THR A 156 -57.13 -11.67 -34.01
N ASP A 157 -56.73 -10.54 -34.57
CA ASP A 157 -55.38 -10.27 -35.07
C ASP A 157 -54.59 -9.33 -34.12
N GLU A 158 -53.32 -9.67 -33.89
CA GLU A 158 -52.50 -9.01 -32.87
C GLU A 158 -51.97 -7.64 -33.32
N GLU A 159 -51.64 -7.47 -34.61
CA GLU A 159 -51.20 -6.17 -35.13
C GLU A 159 -52.30 -5.11 -35.00
N SER A 160 -53.55 -5.51 -35.28
CA SER A 160 -54.76 -4.70 -35.10
C SER A 160 -55.01 -4.33 -33.63
N ARG A 161 -54.74 -5.26 -32.70
CA ARG A 161 -54.83 -5.04 -31.25
C ARG A 161 -53.76 -4.08 -30.73
N VAL A 162 -52.55 -4.13 -31.30
CA VAL A 162 -51.44 -3.20 -31.00
C VAL A 162 -51.73 -1.80 -31.57
N HIS A 163 -52.10 -1.69 -32.85
CA HIS A 163 -52.45 -0.39 -33.47
C HIS A 163 -53.56 0.35 -32.72
N SER A 164 -54.64 -0.36 -32.40
CA SER A 164 -55.75 0.23 -31.63
C SER A 164 -55.33 0.69 -30.23
N THR A 165 -54.32 0.08 -29.62
CA THR A 165 -53.77 0.49 -28.31
C THR A 165 -52.83 1.69 -28.44
N LEU A 166 -52.01 1.77 -29.49
CA LEU A 166 -51.15 2.94 -29.77
C LEU A 166 -51.98 4.21 -30.07
N LEU A 167 -53.13 4.04 -30.71
CA LEU A 167 -54.09 5.11 -30.98
C LEU A 167 -54.75 5.68 -29.71
N GLU A 168 -55.03 4.88 -28.68
CA GLU A 168 -55.58 5.38 -27.40
C GLU A 168 -54.71 6.47 -26.74
N TYR A 169 -53.38 6.35 -26.91
CA TYR A 169 -52.38 7.29 -26.40
C TYR A 169 -51.86 8.28 -27.47
N GLY A 170 -52.47 8.27 -28.66
CA GLY A 170 -52.29 9.31 -29.67
C GLY A 170 -51.02 9.23 -30.52
N ARG A 171 -50.43 8.04 -30.72
CA ARG A 171 -49.44 7.85 -31.79
C ARG A 171 -50.11 7.37 -33.08
N SER A 172 -50.06 8.19 -34.13
CA SER A 172 -50.24 7.71 -35.51
C SER A 172 -49.01 6.88 -35.93
N VAL A 173 -49.21 5.91 -36.82
CA VAL A 173 -48.14 5.11 -37.43
C VAL A 173 -47.95 5.58 -38.86
N ASP A 174 -47.26 6.70 -39.02
CA ASP A 174 -47.09 7.36 -40.31
C ASP A 174 -46.08 6.61 -41.19
N LYS A 175 -46.59 5.78 -42.11
CA LYS A 175 -45.78 5.06 -43.11
C LYS A 175 -45.36 6.01 -44.25
N GLY A 176 -44.10 6.46 -44.29
CA GLY A 176 -43.56 7.07 -45.52
C GLY A 176 -42.16 7.70 -45.46
N ARG A 177 -41.31 7.29 -46.43
CA ARG A 177 -40.04 7.90 -46.88
C ARG A 177 -38.85 7.91 -45.89
N ALA A 178 -37.61 8.21 -46.30
CA ALA A 178 -36.74 7.60 -47.33
C ALA A 178 -35.35 8.32 -47.40
N SER A 179 -34.29 7.57 -47.75
CA SER A 179 -33.11 7.98 -48.56
C SER A 179 -32.10 9.09 -48.10
N VAL A 180 -30.95 8.63 -47.55
CA VAL A 180 -29.52 9.03 -47.83
C VAL A 180 -29.01 10.46 -47.35
N PRO A 181 -27.78 11.01 -47.61
CA PRO A 181 -26.73 11.20 -46.56
C PRO A 181 -26.04 12.62 -46.46
N ALA A 182 -24.83 12.64 -45.83
CA ALA A 182 -23.79 13.70 -45.72
C ALA A 182 -23.97 14.76 -44.60
N GLY A 183 -22.92 15.43 -44.07
CA GLY A 183 -21.45 15.28 -44.24
C GLY A 183 -20.60 16.38 -43.53
N SER A 184 -19.29 16.14 -43.37
CA SER A 184 -18.16 17.08 -43.06
C SER A 184 -18.15 18.00 -41.82
N HIS A 185 -17.20 17.73 -40.90
CA HIS A 185 -16.13 18.59 -40.31
C HIS A 185 -16.36 20.08 -39.89
N PRO A 186 -15.66 20.54 -38.82
CA PRO A 186 -14.29 21.05 -38.98
C PRO A 186 -13.23 20.48 -37.99
N ALA A 187 -11.95 20.58 -38.40
CA ALA A 187 -10.73 20.57 -37.56
C ALA A 187 -10.16 22.03 -37.58
N PRO A 188 -8.94 22.43 -37.08
CA PRO A 188 -7.71 21.69 -36.69
C PRO A 188 -7.22 22.15 -35.27
N PRO A 189 -5.92 22.14 -34.85
CA PRO A 189 -4.70 21.60 -35.46
C PRO A 189 -3.84 20.68 -34.54
N GLY A 190 -2.81 20.08 -35.12
CA GLY A 190 -1.68 19.48 -34.41
C GLY A 190 -0.34 20.10 -34.87
N GLY A 191 0.75 19.77 -34.19
CA GLY A 191 2.09 20.23 -34.54
C GLY A 191 3.20 19.36 -33.93
N SER A 192 4.18 19.01 -34.76
CA SER A 192 5.54 18.53 -34.43
C SER A 192 5.77 17.74 -33.14
N ASP A 193 5.91 16.43 -33.26
CA ASP A 193 6.48 15.56 -32.19
C ASP A 193 7.62 14.65 -32.71
N GLY A 194 8.27 15.04 -33.82
CA GLY A 194 9.39 14.31 -34.43
C GLY A 194 10.76 14.68 -33.89
N SER A 195 10.85 15.44 -32.79
CA SER A 195 12.13 15.96 -32.26
C SER A 195 12.65 15.15 -31.08
N GLU A 196 11.78 14.51 -30.31
CA GLU A 196 12.18 13.73 -29.13
C GLU A 196 12.59 12.30 -29.51
N GLU A 197 11.89 11.66 -30.46
CA GLU A 197 12.25 10.32 -30.96
C GLU A 197 13.65 10.29 -31.61
N ASP A 198 13.99 11.29 -32.43
CA ASP A 198 15.31 11.40 -33.07
C ASP A 198 16.44 11.62 -32.04
N GLN A 199 16.18 12.39 -30.99
CA GLN A 199 17.15 12.62 -29.90
C GLN A 199 17.37 11.37 -29.04
N LEU A 200 16.30 10.62 -28.75
CA LEU A 200 16.37 9.34 -28.05
C LEU A 200 17.12 8.28 -28.88
N GLN A 201 16.85 8.21 -30.18
CA GLN A 201 17.58 7.32 -31.10
C GLN A 201 19.07 7.67 -31.18
N ALA A 202 19.43 8.95 -31.30
CA ALA A 202 20.83 9.38 -31.30
C ALA A 202 21.55 9.07 -29.97
N ALA A 203 20.86 9.20 -28.83
CA ALA A 203 21.41 8.86 -27.52
C ALA A 203 21.66 7.35 -27.38
N GLU A 204 20.73 6.50 -27.81
CA GLU A 204 20.88 5.05 -27.74
C GLU A 204 21.88 4.53 -28.80
N GLU A 205 21.99 5.15 -29.98
CA GLU A 205 23.03 4.81 -30.96
C GLU A 205 24.44 5.16 -30.44
N MET A 206 24.60 6.29 -29.72
CA MET A 206 25.84 6.63 -29.02
C MET A 206 26.15 5.65 -27.89
N ARG A 207 25.13 5.17 -27.17
CA ARG A 207 25.27 4.12 -26.14
C ARG A 207 25.72 2.79 -26.75
N ILE A 208 25.14 2.40 -27.88
CA ILE A 208 25.51 1.19 -28.64
C ILE A 208 26.93 1.32 -29.19
N LYS A 209 27.34 2.47 -29.75
CA LYS A 209 28.72 2.73 -30.20
C LYS A 209 29.72 2.65 -29.03
N SER A 210 29.37 3.16 -27.85
CA SER A 210 30.16 3.01 -26.63
C SER A 210 30.28 1.53 -26.22
N LEU A 211 29.17 0.78 -26.23
CA LEU A 211 29.16 -0.66 -25.94
C LEU A 211 30.01 -1.47 -26.93
N MET A 212 29.90 -1.19 -28.23
CA MET A 212 30.71 -1.82 -29.28
C MET A 212 32.20 -1.49 -29.12
N THR A 213 32.55 -0.27 -28.72
CA THR A 213 33.94 0.10 -28.42
C THR A 213 34.49 -0.70 -27.24
N ASN A 214 33.69 -0.89 -26.18
CA ASN A 214 34.05 -1.72 -25.03
C ASN A 214 34.11 -3.23 -25.37
N MET A 215 33.31 -3.71 -26.32
CA MET A 215 33.38 -5.10 -26.81
C MET A 215 34.58 -5.33 -27.73
N ALA A 216 34.95 -4.38 -28.59
CA ALA A 216 36.16 -4.45 -29.41
C ALA A 216 37.45 -4.53 -28.55
N ALA A 217 37.42 -4.00 -27.32
CA ALA A 217 38.51 -4.12 -26.36
C ALA A 217 38.64 -5.53 -25.74
N MET A 218 37.63 -6.41 -25.85
CA MET A 218 37.69 -7.77 -25.29
C MET A 218 38.41 -8.80 -26.18
N GLU A 219 38.57 -8.54 -27.48
CA GLU A 219 39.01 -9.56 -28.45
C GLU A 219 40.48 -10.01 -28.30
N ASN A 220 41.29 -9.32 -27.49
CA ASN A 220 42.74 -9.54 -27.40
C ASN A 220 43.29 -10.21 -26.11
N GLU A 221 42.55 -10.29 -24.99
CA GLU A 221 43.00 -11.06 -23.80
C GLU A 221 41.85 -11.78 -23.06
N GLU A 222 41.54 -13.00 -23.51
CA GLU A 222 40.77 -13.95 -22.69
C GLU A 222 41.60 -14.44 -21.48
N GLY A 223 41.33 -13.94 -20.28
CA GLY A 223 41.75 -14.66 -19.06
C GLY A 223 41.93 -13.88 -17.76
N LYS A 224 42.01 -12.54 -17.77
CA LYS A 224 42.23 -11.75 -16.55
C LYS A 224 41.33 -10.51 -16.46
N LEU A 225 40.40 -10.55 -15.52
CA LEU A 225 39.71 -9.33 -15.04
C LEU A 225 40.75 -8.43 -14.38
N THR A 226 41.11 -7.32 -15.03
CA THR A 226 42.06 -6.36 -14.47
C THR A 226 41.44 -5.64 -13.28
N ALA A 227 42.22 -5.46 -12.20
CA ALA A 227 41.75 -4.76 -11.01
C ALA A 227 41.28 -3.31 -11.29
N SER A 228 41.72 -2.71 -12.40
CA SER A 228 41.25 -1.40 -12.87
C SER A 228 39.76 -1.39 -13.24
N ALA A 229 39.24 -2.45 -13.88
CA ALA A 229 37.82 -2.50 -14.26
C ALA A 229 36.91 -2.62 -13.03
N VAL A 230 37.29 -3.47 -12.07
CA VAL A 230 36.62 -3.57 -10.76
C VAL A 230 36.77 -2.25 -9.99
N GLY A 231 37.94 -1.62 -10.04
CA GLY A 231 38.22 -0.32 -9.41
C GLY A 231 37.39 0.83 -9.98
N GLN A 232 37.08 0.84 -11.28
CA GLN A 232 36.18 1.83 -11.89
C GLN A 232 34.71 1.57 -11.50
N LEU A 233 34.26 0.30 -11.51
CA LEU A 233 32.89 -0.05 -11.13
C LEU A 233 32.60 0.26 -9.65
N VAL A 234 33.53 -0.09 -8.75
CA VAL A 234 33.48 0.29 -7.33
C VAL A 234 33.71 1.80 -7.15
N GLY A 235 34.51 2.42 -8.02
CA GLY A 235 34.78 3.86 -8.01
C GLY A 235 33.52 4.72 -8.14
N LEU A 236 32.64 4.37 -9.09
CA LEU A 236 31.35 5.04 -9.31
C LEU A 236 30.48 5.04 -8.04
N GLN A 237 30.33 3.87 -7.39
CA GLN A 237 29.58 3.77 -6.13
C GLN A 237 30.34 4.33 -4.92
N SER A 238 31.68 4.45 -4.98
CA SER A 238 32.47 5.02 -3.88
C SER A 238 32.18 6.50 -3.64
N GLU A 239 31.73 7.24 -4.67
CA GLU A 239 31.33 8.64 -4.54
C GLU A 239 29.99 8.75 -3.77
N GLU A 240 29.01 7.93 -4.13
CA GLU A 240 27.71 7.82 -3.44
C GLU A 240 27.88 7.35 -1.99
N ILE A 241 28.72 6.32 -1.77
CA ILE A 241 29.04 5.80 -0.44
C ILE A 241 29.75 6.86 0.41
N LYS A 242 30.65 7.68 -0.16
CA LYS A 242 31.23 8.83 0.55
C LYS A 242 30.16 9.86 0.93
N GLN A 243 29.27 10.22 0.01
CA GLN A 243 28.20 11.20 0.26
C GLN A 243 27.25 10.73 1.37
N ILE A 244 26.82 9.47 1.32
CA ILE A 244 25.99 8.84 2.36
C ILE A 244 26.75 8.76 3.69
N ALA A 245 28.05 8.44 3.69
CA ALA A 245 28.86 8.42 4.89
C ALA A 245 29.06 9.82 5.51
N SER A 246 29.26 10.86 4.69
CA SER A 246 29.32 12.24 5.16
C SER A 246 27.98 12.72 5.71
N GLU A 247 26.86 12.46 5.02
CA GLU A 247 25.52 12.79 5.56
C GLU A 247 25.26 12.06 6.88
N TYR A 248 25.66 10.79 7.01
CA TYR A 248 25.46 10.02 8.23
C TYR A 248 26.30 10.57 9.39
N ALA A 249 27.57 10.91 9.14
CA ALA A 249 28.44 11.54 10.12
C ALA A 249 27.93 12.93 10.54
N GLU A 250 27.45 13.72 9.59
CA GLU A 250 26.87 15.05 9.82
C GLU A 250 25.60 14.94 10.66
N LYS A 251 24.63 14.10 10.27
CA LYS A 251 23.37 13.85 11.01
C LYS A 251 23.60 13.19 12.38
N GLN A 252 24.68 12.44 12.55
CA GLN A 252 25.13 11.93 13.84
C GLN A 252 25.74 13.04 14.71
N SER A 253 26.46 13.99 14.12
CA SER A 253 26.95 15.19 14.82
C SER A 253 25.81 16.12 15.24
N GLU A 254 24.81 16.35 14.37
CA GLU A 254 23.61 17.13 14.65
C GLU A 254 22.87 16.55 15.87
N ARG A 255 22.55 15.25 15.85
CA ARG A 255 21.94 14.55 17.00
C ARG A 255 22.75 14.70 18.29
N SER A 256 24.08 14.62 18.21
CA SER A 256 24.95 14.81 19.38
C SER A 256 24.94 16.24 19.91
N SER A 257 24.64 17.23 19.06
CA SER A 257 24.52 18.65 19.43
C SER A 257 23.15 18.96 20.03
N GLU A 258 22.06 18.44 19.44
CA GLU A 258 20.69 18.60 19.95
C GLU A 258 20.53 17.95 21.33
N GLU A 259 20.96 16.68 21.47
CA GLU A 259 20.84 15.93 22.73
C GLU A 259 21.65 16.56 23.89
N ARG A 260 22.78 17.21 23.56
CA ARG A 260 23.61 17.94 24.52
C ARG A 260 22.99 19.27 24.94
N SER A 261 22.19 19.89 24.08
CA SER A 261 21.46 21.13 24.35
C SER A 261 20.20 20.89 25.18
N GLU A 262 19.36 19.91 24.79
CA GLU A 262 18.07 19.64 25.44
C GLU A 262 18.21 19.06 26.86
N ARG A 263 19.20 18.20 27.13
CA ARG A 263 19.28 17.48 28.42
C ARG A 263 19.67 18.33 29.63
N TYR A 264 20.47 19.38 29.47
CA TYR A 264 21.10 20.07 30.61
C TYR A 264 20.38 21.35 31.09
N GLY A 265 19.77 22.13 30.19
CA GLY A 265 19.13 23.41 30.56
C GLY A 265 17.82 23.22 31.36
N PRO A 266 16.72 22.77 30.71
CA PRO A 266 15.39 22.78 31.32
C PRO A 266 15.29 21.89 32.56
N LEU A 267 15.89 20.69 32.52
CA LEU A 267 15.77 19.71 33.62
C LEU A 267 16.47 20.21 34.90
N GLN A 268 17.62 20.90 34.76
CA GLN A 268 18.35 21.44 35.91
C GLN A 268 17.69 22.72 36.45
N GLN A 269 17.09 23.54 35.59
CA GLN A 269 16.25 24.68 36.01
C GLN A 269 15.01 24.20 36.79
N HIS A 270 14.29 23.21 36.27
CA HIS A 270 13.15 22.59 36.97
C HIS A 270 13.56 22.02 38.33
N ARG A 271 14.70 21.31 38.41
CA ARG A 271 15.22 20.76 39.67
C ARG A 271 15.59 21.84 40.70
N ARG A 272 16.06 23.01 40.26
CA ARG A 272 16.28 24.20 41.11
C ARG A 272 14.95 24.81 41.58
N ALA A 273 13.97 24.97 40.68
CA ALA A 273 12.65 25.50 41.00
C ALA A 273 11.92 24.63 42.06
N VAL A 274 11.91 23.30 41.86
CA VAL A 274 11.36 22.33 42.82
C VAL A 274 12.09 22.40 44.17
N ALA A 275 13.43 22.56 44.18
CA ALA A 275 14.18 22.73 45.43
C ALA A 275 13.82 24.03 46.16
N SER A 276 13.64 25.16 45.45
CA SER A 276 13.18 26.40 46.06
C SER A 276 11.74 26.31 46.56
N LEU A 277 10.83 25.67 45.82
CA LEU A 277 9.44 25.47 46.26
C LEU A 277 9.36 24.58 47.50
N ASN A 278 10.09 23.46 47.53
CA ASN A 278 10.18 22.61 48.72
C ASN A 278 10.75 23.36 49.94
N LYS A 279 11.69 24.29 49.75
CA LYS A 279 12.18 25.15 50.84
C LYS A 279 11.10 26.14 51.34
N HIS A 280 10.29 26.72 50.45
CA HIS A 280 9.17 27.57 50.83
C HIS A 280 8.06 26.78 51.54
N ILE A 281 7.75 25.56 51.09
CA ILE A 281 6.83 24.64 51.75
C ILE A 281 7.34 24.31 53.16
N GLN A 282 8.62 23.94 53.32
CA GLN A 282 9.23 23.68 54.63
C GLN A 282 9.27 24.91 55.56
N GLN A 283 9.28 26.12 55.00
CA GLN A 283 9.18 27.34 55.80
C GLN A 283 7.73 27.60 56.22
N LYS A 284 6.76 27.46 55.30
CA LYS A 284 5.34 27.63 55.60
C LYS A 284 4.77 26.57 56.54
N THR A 285 5.24 25.31 56.50
CA THR A 285 4.85 24.30 57.48
C THR A 285 5.42 24.59 58.87
N LYS A 286 6.61 25.20 58.98
CA LYS A 286 7.13 25.69 60.26
C LYS A 286 6.32 26.86 60.79
N GLU A 287 6.02 27.86 59.96
CA GLU A 287 5.15 28.98 60.32
C GLU A 287 3.76 28.47 60.80
N LEU A 288 3.15 27.53 60.08
CA LEU A 288 1.90 26.88 60.48
C LEU A 288 2.01 26.16 61.83
N SER A 289 3.11 25.42 62.06
CA SER A 289 3.34 24.76 63.36
C SER A 289 3.44 25.78 64.51
N CYS A 290 4.14 26.91 64.31
CA CYS A 290 4.20 27.99 65.30
C CYS A 290 2.81 28.59 65.57
N THR A 291 2.00 28.84 64.53
CA THR A 291 0.62 29.33 64.73
C THR A 291 -0.27 28.30 65.45
N SER A 292 -0.09 27.00 65.22
CA SER A 292 -0.85 25.96 65.94
C SER A 292 -0.52 25.91 67.45
N CYS A 293 0.75 26.15 67.82
CA CYS A 293 1.14 26.29 69.22
C CYS A 293 0.54 27.55 69.86
N ILE A 294 0.47 28.67 69.12
CA ILE A 294 -0.14 29.92 69.60
C ILE A 294 -1.66 29.77 69.76
N SER A 295 -2.35 29.10 68.84
CA SER A 295 -3.79 28.82 68.98
C SER A 295 -4.10 27.87 70.14
N ALA A 296 -3.21 26.90 70.42
CA ALA A 296 -3.34 26.02 71.59
C ALA A 296 -3.11 26.77 72.92
N ALA A 297 -2.18 27.72 72.96
CA ALA A 297 -1.99 28.59 74.13
C ALA A 297 -3.19 29.52 74.35
N LEU A 298 -3.73 30.12 73.29
CA LEU A 298 -4.94 30.95 73.34
C LEU A 298 -6.17 30.14 73.77
N SER A 299 -6.34 28.88 73.34
CA SER A 299 -7.47 28.07 73.76
C SER A 299 -7.45 27.75 75.26
N LEU A 300 -6.25 27.50 75.83
CA LEU A 300 -6.07 27.40 77.28
C LEU A 300 -6.48 28.69 78.01
N GLN A 301 -6.16 29.84 77.44
CA GLN A 301 -6.44 31.16 78.03
C GLN A 301 -7.92 31.58 77.89
N THR A 302 -8.64 31.09 76.87
CA THR A 302 -10.10 31.27 76.79
C THR A 302 -10.85 30.41 77.79
N VAL A 303 -10.38 29.18 78.08
CA VAL A 303 -11.01 28.30 79.08
C VAL A 303 -10.91 28.91 80.48
N THR A 304 -9.76 29.48 80.86
CA THR A 304 -9.58 30.10 82.18
C THR A 304 -10.31 31.44 82.36
N LEU A 305 -10.73 32.11 81.28
CA LEU A 305 -11.57 33.31 81.35
C LEU A 305 -13.07 33.00 81.44
N GLN A 306 -13.51 31.77 81.12
CA GLN A 306 -14.93 31.42 81.09
C GLN A 306 -15.49 30.99 82.46
N GLU A 307 -14.65 30.79 83.49
CA GLU A 307 -15.08 30.46 84.85
C GLU A 307 -15.38 31.70 85.74
N LEU A 308 -15.27 32.93 85.21
CA LEU A 308 -15.29 34.17 86.01
C LEU A 308 -16.30 35.25 85.53
N SER A 309 -17.58 34.90 85.31
CA SER A 309 -18.67 35.91 85.31
C SER A 309 -20.09 35.37 85.53
N LEU A 310 -20.73 35.80 86.63
CA LEU A 310 -22.17 35.79 86.95
C LEU A 310 -22.40 36.85 88.06
N PRO A 311 -23.63 37.35 88.29
CA PRO A 311 -24.57 38.00 87.35
C PRO A 311 -25.21 39.30 87.93
N ASP A 312 -25.86 40.16 87.11
CA ASP A 312 -26.85 41.20 87.51
C ASP A 312 -27.23 42.10 86.29
N SER A 313 -28.29 42.94 86.20
CA SER A 313 -29.60 43.05 86.91
C SER A 313 -30.58 44.01 86.17
N ALA A 314 -31.88 43.96 86.54
CA ALA A 314 -32.91 45.04 86.56
C ALA A 314 -33.47 45.80 85.29
N VAL A 315 -34.80 45.61 85.09
CA VAL A 315 -35.92 46.61 85.02
C VAL A 315 -35.96 47.78 83.99
N CYS A 316 -36.99 47.77 83.11
CA CYS A 316 -37.89 48.89 82.69
C CYS A 316 -39.07 48.31 81.83
N VAL A 317 -40.38 48.67 81.80
CA VAL A 317 -41.32 49.68 82.40
C VAL A 317 -41.88 50.75 81.42
N CYS A 318 -43.16 51.17 81.60
CA CYS A 318 -44.00 52.11 80.79
C CYS A 318 -44.54 51.54 79.44
N VAL A 319 -45.85 51.43 79.10
CA VAL A 319 -47.20 51.73 79.65
C VAL A 319 -47.85 53.10 79.34
N CYS A 320 -48.93 53.12 78.52
CA CYS A 320 -49.88 54.24 78.31
C CYS A 320 -51.30 53.74 77.91
N VAL A 321 -52.37 54.57 77.99
CA VAL A 321 -53.79 54.13 78.15
C VAL A 321 -54.87 55.14 77.65
N CYS A 322 -56.11 54.64 77.38
CA CYS A 322 -57.43 55.33 77.16
C CYS A 322 -57.86 55.79 75.73
N VAL A 323 -59.12 55.81 75.24
CA VAL A 323 -60.54 55.43 75.62
C VAL A 323 -61.58 56.61 75.56
N CYS A 324 -62.90 56.30 75.41
CA CYS A 324 -64.13 57.17 75.43
C CYS A 324 -64.58 57.85 74.09
N CYS A 325 -65.86 58.23 73.84
CA CYS A 325 -67.20 57.71 74.26
C CYS A 325 -68.42 58.35 73.47
N VAL A 326 -69.36 57.51 73.00
CA VAL A 326 -70.84 57.53 73.23
C VAL A 326 -71.78 58.74 72.86
N CYS A 327 -72.83 58.43 72.06
CA CYS A 327 -74.20 59.02 71.90
C CYS A 327 -74.47 60.47 71.39
N ALA A 328 -75.26 60.61 70.30
CA ALA A 328 -76.70 61.04 70.30
C ALA A 328 -77.28 61.28 68.88
N GLY A 329 -78.62 61.20 68.70
CA GLY A 329 -79.33 61.50 67.43
C GLY A 329 -79.60 63.01 67.21
N GLY A 330 -80.30 63.45 66.15
CA GLY A 330 -81.20 62.68 65.28
C GLY A 330 -81.68 63.37 63.97
N SER A 331 -80.86 64.22 63.33
CA SER A 331 -80.92 64.43 61.86
C SER A 331 -79.74 63.72 61.16
N HIS A 332 -79.28 62.66 61.81
CA HIS A 332 -77.86 62.34 61.85
C HIS A 332 -77.42 61.55 60.61
N SER A 333 -78.17 60.51 60.23
CA SER A 333 -77.74 59.44 59.29
C SER A 333 -77.30 59.87 57.89
N VAL A 334 -77.77 61.02 57.36
CA VAL A 334 -77.31 61.54 56.05
C VAL A 334 -76.06 62.40 56.20
N LEU A 335 -75.99 63.24 57.23
CA LEU A 335 -74.80 64.02 57.57
C LEU A 335 -73.68 63.14 58.12
N GLU A 336 -74.00 62.02 58.76
CA GLU A 336 -73.09 60.95 59.14
C GLU A 336 -72.46 60.32 57.89
N LYS A 337 -73.29 59.91 56.92
CA LYS A 337 -72.79 59.32 55.67
C LYS A 337 -71.93 60.31 54.88
N LEU A 338 -72.34 61.59 54.79
CA LEU A 338 -71.52 62.61 54.15
C LEU A 338 -70.23 62.90 54.92
N ARG A 339 -70.26 63.04 56.25
CA ARG A 339 -69.04 63.24 57.06
C ARG A 339 -68.11 62.03 57.03
N ALA A 340 -68.64 60.81 57.12
CA ALA A 340 -67.87 59.56 57.03
C ALA A 340 -67.29 59.35 55.63
N LEU A 341 -68.01 59.73 54.57
CA LEU A 341 -67.47 59.73 53.20
C LEU A 341 -66.42 60.83 52.99
N VAL A 342 -66.55 61.99 53.65
CA VAL A 342 -65.53 63.06 53.62
C VAL A 342 -64.29 62.64 54.40
N THR A 343 -64.41 62.15 55.63
CA THR A 343 -63.24 61.65 56.40
C THR A 343 -62.61 60.42 55.76
N MET A 344 -63.40 59.56 55.09
CA MET A 344 -62.87 58.48 54.25
C MET A 344 -62.18 59.02 52.98
N ASN A 345 -62.67 60.10 52.36
CA ASN A 345 -62.01 60.71 51.21
C ASN A 345 -60.72 61.44 51.61
N GLU A 346 -60.68 62.04 52.79
CA GLU A 346 -59.51 62.68 53.38
C GLU A 346 -58.47 61.63 53.82
N SER A 347 -58.89 60.53 54.46
CA SER A 347 -57.96 59.44 54.81
C SER A 347 -57.46 58.67 53.58
N LEU A 348 -58.29 58.47 52.54
CA LEU A 348 -57.84 57.92 51.26
C LEU A 348 -56.84 58.87 50.56
N LYS A 349 -57.01 60.20 50.66
CA LYS A 349 -56.03 61.18 50.16
C LYS A 349 -54.73 61.17 50.96
N GLN A 350 -54.80 60.99 52.27
CA GLN A 350 -53.61 60.82 53.12
C GLN A 350 -52.87 59.54 52.72
N GLN A 351 -53.58 58.40 52.63
CA GLN A 351 -53.02 57.13 52.16
C GLN A 351 -52.46 57.22 50.73
N GLU A 352 -53.09 57.95 49.82
CA GLU A 352 -52.57 58.20 48.47
C GLU A 352 -51.27 59.04 48.48
N GLN A 353 -51.15 60.01 49.39
CA GLN A 353 -49.95 60.83 49.57
C GLN A 353 -48.82 60.06 50.25
N GLU A 354 -49.12 59.29 51.30
CA GLU A 354 -48.21 58.40 52.02
C GLU A 354 -47.69 57.28 51.11
N PHE A 355 -48.57 56.61 50.36
CA PHE A 355 -48.17 55.60 49.39
C PHE A 355 -47.30 56.19 48.27
N ARG A 356 -47.62 57.40 47.78
CA ARG A 356 -46.73 58.12 46.84
C ARG A 356 -45.39 58.54 47.47
N ALA A 357 -45.32 58.78 48.77
CA ALA A 357 -44.05 59.04 49.46
C ALA A 357 -43.22 57.76 49.57
N HIS A 358 -43.80 56.68 50.10
CA HIS A 358 -43.18 55.37 50.19
C HIS A 358 -42.70 54.85 48.83
N CYS A 359 -43.48 55.00 47.76
CA CYS A 359 -43.05 54.62 46.41
C CYS A 359 -41.91 55.48 45.84
N ARG A 360 -41.75 56.74 46.28
CA ARG A 360 -40.56 57.55 45.94
C ARG A 360 -39.34 57.13 46.75
N GLU A 361 -39.51 56.88 48.04
CA GLU A 361 -38.45 56.41 48.93
C GLU A 361 -37.90 55.05 48.48
N GLU A 362 -38.77 54.07 48.21
CA GLU A 362 -38.37 52.79 47.64
C GLU A 362 -37.73 52.93 46.25
N MET A 363 -38.20 53.87 45.42
CA MET A 363 -37.55 54.16 44.14
C MET A 363 -36.12 54.68 44.34
N THR A 364 -35.91 55.61 45.28
CA THR A 364 -34.56 56.11 45.61
C THR A 364 -33.68 55.05 46.27
N ARG A 365 -34.24 54.16 47.12
CA ARG A 365 -33.52 53.04 47.72
C ARG A 365 -33.09 52.03 46.66
N LEU A 366 -33.99 51.67 45.73
CA LEU A 366 -33.65 50.77 44.63
C LEU A 366 -32.66 51.40 43.64
N GLN A 367 -32.76 52.70 43.37
CA GLN A 367 -31.75 53.43 42.59
C GLN A 367 -30.37 53.39 43.26
N HIS A 368 -30.29 53.68 44.57
CA HIS A 368 -29.05 53.61 45.33
C HIS A 368 -28.45 52.20 45.35
N ASN A 369 -29.26 51.16 45.63
CA ASN A 369 -28.81 49.77 45.59
C ASN A 369 -28.33 49.35 44.20
N ILE A 370 -28.96 49.84 43.11
CA ILE A 370 -28.51 49.60 41.73
C ILE A 370 -27.16 50.30 41.46
N GLU A 371 -26.93 51.46 42.05
CA GLU A 371 -25.68 52.22 41.89
C GLU A 371 -24.53 51.61 42.69
N GLU A 372 -24.81 51.13 43.91
CA GLU A 372 -23.90 50.34 44.73
C GLU A 372 -23.52 49.01 44.04
N LEU A 373 -24.52 48.27 43.53
CA LEU A 373 -24.29 47.04 42.77
C LEU A 373 -23.51 47.28 41.47
N LYS A 374 -23.70 48.43 40.79
CA LYS A 374 -22.86 48.81 39.64
C LYS A 374 -21.42 49.12 40.06
N SER A 375 -21.20 49.76 41.20
CA SER A 375 -19.86 50.06 41.68
C SER A 375 -19.07 48.81 42.09
N SER A 376 -19.74 47.82 42.68
CA SER A 376 -19.15 46.50 42.98
C SER A 376 -19.00 45.62 41.73
N SER A 377 -19.93 45.68 40.77
CA SER A 377 -19.85 44.98 39.49
C SER A 377 -18.88 45.61 38.47
N GLY A 378 -18.37 46.82 38.73
CA GLY A 378 -17.48 47.55 37.82
C GLY A 378 -15.99 47.22 37.96
N GLN A 379 -15.61 46.35 38.90
CA GLN A 379 -14.25 45.87 39.05
C GLN A 379 -14.09 44.49 38.41
N ASP A 380 -13.87 44.47 37.10
CA ASP A 380 -13.10 43.39 36.44
C ASP A 380 -11.81 43.21 37.24
N THR A 381 -11.69 42.19 38.07
CA THR A 381 -10.56 42.13 39.00
C THR A 381 -9.25 41.96 38.23
N ASP A 382 -8.15 42.53 38.74
CA ASP A 382 -6.85 42.31 38.11
C ASP A 382 -6.43 40.82 38.15
N GLU A 383 -7.08 40.02 39.00
CA GLU A 383 -6.99 38.55 39.04
C GLU A 383 -7.57 37.90 37.77
N GLU A 384 -8.76 38.27 37.30
CA GLU A 384 -9.33 37.76 36.05
C GLU A 384 -8.43 38.11 34.85
N LYS A 385 -7.96 39.36 34.80
CA LYS A 385 -7.00 39.83 33.79
C LYS A 385 -5.62 39.19 33.90
N LEU A 386 -5.30 38.51 35.01
CA LEU A 386 -4.09 37.72 35.19
C LEU A 386 -4.31 36.26 34.78
N ILE A 387 -5.47 35.70 35.13
CA ILE A 387 -5.94 34.37 34.71
C ILE A 387 -6.00 34.29 33.19
N ASP A 388 -6.57 35.28 32.50
CA ASP A 388 -6.62 35.32 31.03
C ASP A 388 -5.22 35.35 30.39
N LYS A 389 -4.28 36.12 30.96
CA LYS A 389 -2.89 36.16 30.48
C LYS A 389 -2.21 34.80 30.66
N GLN A 390 -2.43 34.14 31.79
CA GLN A 390 -1.89 32.81 32.06
C GLN A 390 -2.52 31.74 31.16
N TYR A 391 -3.84 31.75 30.99
CA TYR A 391 -4.57 30.87 30.09
C TYR A 391 -4.08 31.00 28.64
N ASN A 392 -3.90 32.22 28.13
CA ASN A 392 -3.36 32.45 26.80
C ASN A 392 -1.90 31.99 26.66
N ALA A 393 -1.06 32.22 27.67
CA ALA A 393 0.32 31.73 27.69
C ALA A 393 0.40 30.19 27.73
N ASP A 394 -0.49 29.52 28.46
CA ASP A 394 -0.56 28.04 28.51
C ASP A 394 -1.18 27.45 27.24
N ARG A 395 -2.16 28.11 26.63
CA ARG A 395 -2.67 27.81 25.28
C ARG A 395 -1.57 27.89 24.22
N GLU A 396 -0.72 28.91 24.27
CA GLU A 396 0.46 29.01 23.39
C GLU A 396 1.46 27.87 23.62
N LYS A 397 1.79 27.54 24.87
CA LYS A 397 2.67 26.41 25.21
C LYS A 397 2.10 25.11 24.65
N LEU A 398 0.80 24.88 24.83
CA LEU A 398 0.08 23.71 24.34
C LEU A 398 0.07 23.64 22.79
N GLN A 399 -0.06 24.78 22.10
CA GLN A 399 0.09 24.86 20.65
C GLN A 399 1.53 24.54 20.19
N LYS A 400 2.55 25.07 20.89
CA LYS A 400 3.97 24.78 20.63
C LYS A 400 4.28 23.29 20.85
N ILE A 401 3.75 22.67 21.91
CA ILE A 401 3.87 21.23 22.18
C ILE A 401 3.17 20.39 21.10
N ARG A 402 1.97 20.77 20.65
CA ARG A 402 1.28 20.10 19.54
C ARG A 402 2.09 20.15 18.23
N LEU A 403 2.76 21.27 17.94
CA LEU A 403 3.63 21.40 16.76
C LEU A 403 4.88 20.50 16.87
N LEU A 404 5.50 20.42 18.06
CA LEU A 404 6.63 19.50 18.30
C LEU A 404 6.21 18.02 18.20
N MET A 405 5.03 17.67 18.73
CA MET A 405 4.45 16.33 18.57
C MET A 405 4.17 16.01 17.10
N ALA A 406 3.59 16.95 16.33
CA ALA A 406 3.38 16.77 14.89
C ALA A 406 4.70 16.62 14.12
N ARG A 407 5.77 17.32 14.51
CA ARG A 407 7.12 17.14 13.96
C ARG A 407 7.67 15.74 14.27
N ARG A 408 7.67 15.31 15.53
CA ARG A 408 8.16 13.96 15.92
C ARG A 408 7.33 12.84 15.27
N ASN A 409 6.01 13.00 15.11
CA ASN A 409 5.17 12.03 14.41
C ASN A 409 5.51 11.93 12.91
N ARG A 410 5.87 13.04 12.25
CA ARG A 410 6.39 13.01 10.86
C ARG A 410 7.74 12.33 10.78
N GLU A 411 8.65 12.62 11.72
CA GLU A 411 9.96 11.97 11.81
C GLU A 411 9.82 10.45 12.03
N ILE A 412 8.87 10.00 12.87
CA ILE A 412 8.54 8.59 13.05
C ILE A 412 7.99 7.97 11.76
N ALA A 413 7.05 8.62 11.07
CA ALA A 413 6.50 8.10 9.81
C ALA A 413 7.56 8.00 8.69
N ILE A 414 8.52 8.93 8.65
CA ILE A 414 9.68 8.85 7.74
C ILE A 414 10.60 7.69 8.13
N LEU A 415 10.85 7.47 9.43
CA LEU A 415 11.66 6.36 9.90
C LEU A 415 10.99 5.00 9.67
N GLN A 416 9.66 4.91 9.75
CA GLN A 416 8.90 3.70 9.40
C GLN A 416 9.08 3.36 7.93
N ARG A 417 8.83 4.32 7.01
CA ARG A 417 9.10 4.12 5.57
C ARG A 417 10.53 3.68 5.30
N LYS A 418 11.52 4.27 5.98
CA LYS A 418 12.94 3.88 5.86
C LYS A 418 13.29 2.51 6.48
N ILE A 419 12.39 1.90 7.25
CA ILE A 419 12.50 0.51 7.72
C ILE A 419 11.81 -0.41 6.71
N ASP A 420 10.65 -0.01 6.18
CA ASP A 420 9.91 -0.74 5.14
C ASP A 420 10.68 -0.77 3.79
N GLU A 421 11.48 0.27 3.50
CA GLU A 421 12.44 0.36 2.38
C GLU A 421 13.60 -0.66 2.47
N VAL A 422 13.84 -1.29 3.63
CA VAL A 422 14.92 -2.29 3.80
C VAL A 422 14.37 -3.68 3.47
N PRO A 423 14.86 -4.36 2.40
CA PRO A 423 14.32 -5.65 2.00
C PRO A 423 14.38 -6.67 3.13
N SER A 424 13.24 -7.30 3.41
CA SER A 424 13.12 -8.28 4.48
C SER A 424 14.01 -9.50 4.23
N ARG A 425 14.27 -10.27 5.29
CA ARG A 425 14.98 -11.56 5.17
C ARG A 425 14.28 -12.53 4.21
N ALA A 426 12.97 -12.39 4.00
CA ALA A 426 12.23 -13.18 3.02
C ALA A 426 12.58 -12.76 1.58
N GLU A 427 12.53 -11.46 1.28
CA GLU A 427 12.86 -10.91 -0.05
C GLU A 427 14.34 -11.13 -0.40
N LEU A 428 15.27 -10.92 0.54
CA LEU A 428 16.69 -11.27 0.36
C LEU A 428 16.88 -12.76 0.02
N THR A 429 16.06 -13.65 0.58
CA THR A 429 16.06 -15.09 0.25
C THR A 429 15.43 -15.36 -1.13
N GLN A 430 14.43 -14.58 -1.55
CA GLN A 430 13.85 -14.65 -2.90
C GLN A 430 14.84 -14.16 -3.96
N TYR A 431 15.48 -13.00 -3.75
CA TYR A 431 16.54 -12.51 -4.63
C TYR A 431 17.71 -13.50 -4.73
N GLN A 432 18.14 -14.09 -3.61
CA GLN A 432 19.17 -15.14 -3.63
C GLN A 432 18.77 -16.34 -4.52
N LYS A 433 17.52 -16.80 -4.45
CA LYS A 433 17.01 -17.84 -5.36
C LYS A 433 16.99 -17.37 -6.82
N ARG A 434 16.46 -16.17 -7.08
CA ARG A 434 16.37 -15.56 -8.43
C ARG A 434 17.75 -15.43 -9.08
N PHE A 435 18.79 -15.09 -8.32
CA PHE A 435 20.17 -15.08 -8.80
C PHE A 435 20.70 -16.49 -9.10
N ILE A 436 20.41 -17.50 -8.25
CA ILE A 436 20.81 -18.89 -8.52
C ILE A 436 20.11 -19.45 -9.76
N GLU A 437 18.82 -19.15 -9.93
CA GLU A 437 18.03 -19.47 -11.13
C GLU A 437 18.63 -18.82 -12.38
N LEU A 438 18.96 -17.52 -12.32
CA LEU A 438 19.58 -16.78 -13.41
C LEU A 438 20.98 -17.34 -13.77
N TYR A 439 21.83 -17.61 -12.78
CA TYR A 439 23.14 -18.24 -13.01
C TYR A 439 23.00 -19.65 -13.60
N SER A 440 21.96 -20.40 -13.22
CA SER A 440 21.65 -21.70 -13.83
C SER A 440 21.27 -21.55 -15.31
N HIS A 441 20.42 -20.58 -15.65
CA HIS A 441 20.01 -20.30 -17.02
C HIS A 441 21.17 -19.79 -17.90
N VAL A 442 22.02 -18.88 -17.37
CA VAL A 442 23.25 -18.42 -18.05
C VAL A 442 24.24 -19.58 -18.25
N SER A 443 24.36 -20.50 -17.28
CA SER A 443 25.19 -21.70 -17.40
C SER A 443 24.66 -22.68 -18.45
N ALA A 444 23.33 -22.88 -18.51
CA ALA A 444 22.67 -23.72 -19.51
C ALA A 444 22.85 -23.19 -20.93
N THR A 445 22.51 -21.91 -21.16
CA THR A 445 22.69 -21.25 -22.46
C THR A 445 24.16 -21.21 -22.89
N HIS A 446 25.10 -20.92 -21.97
CA HIS A 446 26.54 -20.99 -22.27
C HIS A 446 27.01 -22.42 -22.65
N LYS A 447 26.44 -23.45 -22.04
CA LYS A 447 26.70 -24.86 -22.38
C LYS A 447 26.14 -25.21 -23.76
N GLU A 448 24.94 -24.75 -24.11
CA GLU A 448 24.34 -24.89 -25.44
C GLU A 448 25.17 -24.16 -26.50
N THR A 449 25.56 -22.91 -26.26
CA THR A 449 26.48 -22.15 -27.13
C THR A 449 27.78 -22.91 -27.37
N LYS A 450 28.39 -23.49 -26.32
CA LYS A 450 29.58 -24.35 -26.47
C LYS A 450 29.30 -25.64 -27.26
N GLN A 451 28.13 -26.25 -27.12
CA GLN A 451 27.72 -27.38 -27.94
C GLN A 451 27.58 -27.00 -29.42
N PHE A 452 26.98 -25.85 -29.75
CA PHE A 452 26.91 -25.35 -31.12
C PHE A 452 28.30 -25.04 -31.70
N PHE A 453 29.21 -24.39 -30.96
CA PHE A 453 30.58 -24.17 -31.42
C PHE A 453 31.35 -25.47 -31.64
N THR A 454 31.23 -26.46 -30.75
CA THR A 454 31.87 -27.77 -30.97
C THR A 454 31.27 -28.52 -32.16
N LEU A 455 29.95 -28.47 -32.36
CA LEU A 455 29.31 -29.04 -33.55
C LEU A 455 29.82 -28.35 -34.83
N TYR A 456 29.80 -27.01 -34.87
CA TYR A 456 30.31 -26.22 -35.99
C TYR A 456 31.76 -26.59 -36.33
N ASN A 457 32.66 -26.59 -35.34
CA ASN A 457 34.06 -26.95 -35.55
C ASN A 457 34.22 -28.38 -36.08
N THR A 458 33.43 -29.37 -35.59
CA THR A 458 33.48 -30.73 -36.14
C THR A 458 32.84 -30.89 -37.52
N LEU A 459 32.01 -29.94 -37.97
CA LEU A 459 31.45 -29.90 -39.32
C LEU A 459 32.41 -29.20 -40.29
N ASP A 460 33.08 -28.12 -39.87
CA ASP A 460 34.11 -27.47 -40.68
C ASP A 460 35.37 -28.35 -40.83
N ASP A 461 35.83 -29.03 -39.76
CA ASP A 461 36.87 -30.08 -39.86
C ASP A 461 36.50 -31.11 -40.94
N LYS A 462 35.27 -31.66 -40.91
CA LYS A 462 34.79 -32.65 -41.90
C LYS A 462 34.76 -32.06 -43.31
N LYS A 463 34.24 -30.85 -43.49
CA LYS A 463 34.24 -30.14 -44.76
C LYS A 463 35.66 -29.98 -45.30
N VAL A 464 36.60 -29.54 -44.46
CA VAL A 464 38.02 -29.37 -44.81
C VAL A 464 38.70 -30.72 -45.14
N TYR A 465 38.28 -31.85 -44.55
CA TYR A 465 38.73 -33.18 -44.99
C TYR A 465 38.10 -33.61 -46.33
N LEU A 466 36.82 -33.35 -46.56
CA LEU A 466 36.13 -33.64 -47.83
C LEU A 466 36.68 -32.79 -48.98
N GLU A 467 36.98 -31.51 -48.75
CA GLU A 467 37.65 -30.64 -49.72
C GLU A 467 39.05 -31.16 -50.08
N LYS A 468 39.80 -31.71 -49.10
CA LYS A 468 41.10 -32.37 -49.36
C LYS A 468 40.93 -33.67 -50.15
N GLU A 469 39.87 -34.43 -49.91
CA GLU A 469 39.55 -35.65 -50.67
C GLU A 469 39.17 -35.33 -52.12
N VAL A 470 38.31 -34.33 -52.35
CA VAL A 470 37.95 -33.84 -53.69
C VAL A 470 39.18 -33.29 -54.42
N ASN A 471 40.01 -32.48 -53.77
CA ASN A 471 41.24 -31.94 -54.38
C ASN A 471 42.26 -33.05 -54.70
N LEU A 472 42.35 -34.10 -53.87
CA LEU A 472 43.17 -35.28 -54.15
C LEU A 472 42.61 -36.08 -55.34
N LEU A 473 41.30 -36.30 -55.41
CA LEU A 473 40.65 -37.01 -56.52
C LEU A 473 40.78 -36.27 -57.85
N ASN A 474 40.65 -34.93 -57.85
CA ASN A 474 40.89 -34.09 -59.02
C ASN A 474 42.35 -34.18 -59.48
N SER A 475 43.31 -34.03 -58.55
CA SER A 475 44.74 -34.20 -58.85
C SER A 475 45.08 -35.59 -59.40
N ILE A 476 44.44 -36.65 -58.88
CA ILE A 476 44.55 -38.01 -59.43
C ILE A 476 44.00 -38.06 -60.85
N HIS A 477 42.82 -37.48 -61.11
CA HIS A 477 42.16 -37.49 -62.42
C HIS A 477 42.98 -36.75 -63.50
N ASP A 478 43.43 -35.53 -63.21
CA ASP A 478 44.18 -34.69 -64.15
C ASP A 478 45.54 -35.31 -64.52
N ASN A 479 46.23 -35.90 -63.53
CA ASN A 479 47.51 -36.57 -63.76
C ASN A 479 47.36 -37.96 -64.41
N PHE A 480 46.19 -38.63 -64.29
CA PHE A 480 45.99 -40.00 -64.77
C PHE A 480 46.25 -40.15 -66.27
N GLN A 481 45.74 -39.23 -67.11
CA GLN A 481 45.92 -39.31 -68.56
C GLN A 481 47.41 -39.13 -68.96
N GLN A 482 48.13 -38.24 -68.28
CA GLN A 482 49.55 -37.98 -68.55
C GLN A 482 50.43 -39.14 -68.05
N ALA A 483 50.16 -39.66 -66.86
CA ALA A 483 50.87 -40.82 -66.29
C ALA A 483 50.70 -42.08 -67.15
N MET A 484 49.50 -42.32 -67.69
CA MET A 484 49.20 -43.50 -68.50
C MET A 484 49.75 -43.43 -69.93
N ALA A 485 50.28 -42.28 -70.38
CA ALA A 485 50.86 -42.12 -71.71
C ALA A 485 52.28 -42.72 -71.85
N SER A 486 52.96 -43.07 -70.75
CA SER A 486 54.30 -43.67 -70.78
C SER A 486 54.52 -44.68 -69.66
N SER A 487 55.19 -45.79 -69.96
CA SER A 487 55.46 -46.86 -68.98
C SER A 487 56.24 -46.36 -67.75
N ALA A 488 57.24 -45.49 -67.96
CA ALA A 488 58.03 -44.91 -66.89
C ALA A 488 57.23 -43.89 -66.05
N ALA A 489 56.35 -43.10 -66.68
CA ALA A 489 55.48 -42.16 -65.98
C ALA A 489 54.43 -42.90 -65.12
N LYS A 490 53.88 -44.00 -65.64
CA LYS A 490 52.98 -44.89 -64.90
C LYS A 490 53.63 -45.49 -63.66
N GLU A 491 54.89 -45.92 -63.76
CA GLU A 491 55.62 -46.46 -62.60
C GLU A 491 55.91 -45.37 -61.54
N GLN A 492 56.24 -44.15 -61.97
CA GLN A 492 56.39 -43.00 -61.06
C GLN A 492 55.06 -42.63 -60.37
N PHE A 493 53.95 -42.61 -61.10
CA PHE A 493 52.61 -42.35 -60.57
C PHE A 493 52.18 -43.39 -59.53
N LEU A 494 52.49 -44.67 -59.74
CA LEU A 494 52.20 -45.71 -58.74
C LEU A 494 52.96 -45.46 -57.43
N ARG A 495 54.26 -45.10 -57.49
CA ARG A 495 55.06 -44.75 -56.30
C ARG A 495 54.52 -43.49 -55.59
N GLN A 496 54.00 -42.52 -56.34
CA GLN A 496 53.33 -41.34 -55.77
C GLN A 496 52.03 -41.73 -55.06
N MET A 497 51.22 -42.63 -55.63
CA MET A 497 50.00 -43.14 -54.97
C MET A 497 50.33 -43.90 -53.68
N GLU A 498 51.38 -44.73 -53.66
CA GLU A 498 51.85 -45.41 -52.46
C GLU A 498 52.25 -44.39 -51.37
N GLN A 499 53.05 -43.37 -51.73
CA GLN A 499 53.47 -42.31 -50.81
C GLN A 499 52.28 -41.51 -50.24
N ILE A 500 51.25 -41.22 -51.05
CA ILE A 500 50.02 -40.56 -50.60
C ILE A 500 49.24 -41.44 -49.62
N VAL A 501 49.11 -42.74 -49.92
CA VAL A 501 48.46 -43.71 -49.03
C VAL A 501 49.21 -43.84 -47.69
N GLU A 502 50.54 -43.77 -47.69
CA GLU A 502 51.32 -43.71 -46.45
C GLU A 502 51.16 -42.39 -45.67
N GLY A 503 51.10 -41.25 -46.37
CA GLY A 503 50.78 -39.96 -45.76
C GLY A 503 49.41 -39.94 -45.09
N ILE A 504 48.40 -40.58 -45.70
CA ILE A 504 47.06 -40.76 -45.13
C ILE A 504 47.10 -41.71 -43.92
N LYS A 505 47.80 -42.85 -44.00
CA LYS A 505 47.99 -43.77 -42.86
C LYS A 505 48.64 -43.06 -41.66
N HIS A 506 49.71 -42.30 -41.89
CA HIS A 506 50.41 -41.55 -40.83
C HIS A 506 49.51 -40.45 -40.23
N SER A 507 48.76 -39.73 -41.07
CA SER A 507 47.80 -38.70 -40.62
C SER A 507 46.70 -39.30 -39.74
N ARG A 508 46.16 -40.48 -40.11
CA ARG A 508 45.19 -41.22 -39.29
C ARG A 508 45.76 -41.60 -37.92
N ILE A 509 47.00 -42.12 -37.87
CA ILE A 509 47.67 -42.48 -36.61
C ILE A 509 47.85 -41.24 -35.72
N LYS A 510 48.25 -40.10 -36.30
CA LYS A 510 48.42 -38.82 -35.59
C LYS A 510 47.10 -38.31 -34.98
N MET A 511 45.97 -38.48 -35.67
CA MET A 511 44.65 -38.09 -35.15
C MET A 511 44.10 -39.06 -34.12
N GLU A 512 44.33 -40.38 -34.27
CA GLU A 512 43.96 -41.36 -33.25
C GLU A 512 44.73 -41.14 -31.93
N LYS A 513 46.02 -40.76 -32.00
CA LYS A 513 46.79 -40.36 -30.81
C LYS A 513 46.19 -39.12 -30.13
N LYS A 514 45.90 -38.05 -30.89
CA LYS A 514 45.21 -36.85 -30.35
C LYS A 514 43.87 -37.18 -29.70
N LYS A 515 43.10 -38.10 -30.28
CA LYS A 515 41.82 -38.58 -29.75
C LYS A 515 41.99 -39.32 -28.42
N GLN A 516 43.04 -40.14 -28.27
CA GLN A 516 43.38 -40.80 -27.01
C GLN A 516 43.84 -39.80 -25.94
N GLU A 517 44.70 -38.84 -26.29
CA GLU A 517 45.16 -37.76 -25.40
C GLU A 517 43.98 -36.93 -24.86
N ASN A 518 43.06 -36.51 -25.74
CA ASN A 518 41.86 -35.78 -25.34
C ASN A 518 40.90 -36.64 -24.51
N LYS A 519 40.79 -37.94 -24.80
CA LYS A 519 39.98 -38.86 -23.97
C LYS A 519 40.54 -38.94 -22.54
N MET A 520 41.85 -39.15 -22.38
CA MET A 520 42.49 -39.19 -21.06
C MET A 520 42.27 -37.88 -20.29
N ARG A 521 42.41 -36.73 -20.95
CA ARG A 521 42.16 -35.41 -20.33
C ARG A 521 40.69 -35.20 -19.94
N ARG A 522 39.74 -35.68 -20.75
CA ARG A 522 38.30 -35.67 -20.42
C ARG A 522 38.02 -36.54 -19.19
N ASP A 523 38.61 -37.73 -19.15
CA ASP A 523 38.38 -38.71 -18.07
C ASP A 523 38.98 -38.17 -16.76
N GLN A 524 40.18 -37.55 -16.78
CA GLN A 524 40.76 -36.81 -15.65
C GLN A 524 39.85 -35.68 -15.13
N LEU A 525 39.34 -34.82 -16.01
CA LEU A 525 38.44 -33.71 -15.64
C LEU A 525 37.09 -34.20 -15.10
N ASN A 526 36.63 -35.38 -15.51
CA ASN A 526 35.45 -36.03 -14.94
C ASN A 526 35.71 -36.49 -13.50
N ASP A 527 36.89 -37.04 -13.22
CA ASP A 527 37.24 -37.52 -11.89
C ASP A 527 37.46 -36.35 -10.91
N GLU A 528 38.09 -35.26 -11.35
CA GLU A 528 38.14 -33.98 -10.61
C GLU A 528 36.74 -33.42 -10.30
N TYR A 529 35.80 -33.51 -11.26
CA TYR A 529 34.41 -33.09 -11.07
C TYR A 529 33.66 -33.98 -10.07
N LEU A 530 33.89 -35.30 -10.08
CA LEU A 530 33.32 -36.21 -9.09
C LEU A 530 33.84 -35.91 -7.67
N GLU A 531 35.14 -35.65 -7.51
CA GLU A 531 35.69 -35.20 -6.22
C GLU A 531 35.03 -33.90 -5.72
N LEU A 532 34.78 -32.94 -6.62
CA LEU A 532 34.12 -31.68 -6.27
C LEU A 532 32.66 -31.88 -5.85
N LEU A 533 31.93 -32.82 -6.48
CA LEU A 533 30.59 -33.19 -6.05
C LEU A 533 30.58 -33.86 -4.67
N ASP A 534 31.55 -34.72 -4.35
CA ASP A 534 31.63 -35.34 -3.02
C ASP A 534 32.07 -34.35 -1.93
N LYS A 535 32.96 -33.39 -2.26
CA LYS A 535 33.25 -32.24 -1.39
C LYS A 535 31.98 -31.39 -1.16
N GLN A 536 31.18 -31.14 -2.21
CA GLN A 536 29.90 -30.41 -2.09
C GLN A 536 28.89 -31.16 -1.20
N ARG A 537 28.73 -32.48 -1.40
CA ARG A 537 27.88 -33.35 -0.55
C ARG A 537 28.33 -33.31 0.92
N LEU A 538 29.64 -33.35 1.17
CA LEU A 538 30.20 -33.24 2.52
C LEU A 538 29.89 -31.88 3.16
N TYR A 539 30.03 -30.77 2.44
CA TYR A 539 29.64 -29.44 2.94
C TYR A 539 28.14 -29.34 3.23
N PHE A 540 27.27 -29.88 2.37
CA PHE A 540 25.83 -29.92 2.66
C PHE A 540 25.51 -30.74 3.92
N LYS A 541 26.20 -31.87 4.13
CA LYS A 541 26.07 -32.67 5.35
C LYS A 541 26.54 -31.89 6.59
N THR A 542 27.76 -31.36 6.61
CA THR A 542 28.28 -30.66 7.80
C THR A 542 27.48 -29.41 8.13
N VAL A 543 26.96 -28.68 7.14
CA VAL A 543 26.04 -27.55 7.35
C VAL A 543 24.67 -28.00 7.88
N LYS A 544 24.17 -29.19 7.51
CA LYS A 544 22.95 -29.77 8.10
C LYS A 544 23.21 -30.18 9.55
N ASP A 545 24.26 -30.95 9.81
CA ASP A 545 24.62 -31.45 11.14
C ASP A 545 24.84 -30.27 12.11
N PHE A 546 25.54 -29.22 11.67
CA PHE A 546 25.72 -27.96 12.43
C PHE A 546 24.38 -27.26 12.75
N LYS A 547 23.44 -27.18 11.81
CA LYS A 547 22.10 -26.59 12.06
C LYS A 547 21.29 -27.42 13.07
N GLU A 548 21.48 -28.73 13.11
CA GLU A 548 20.84 -29.59 14.11
C GLU A 548 21.47 -29.39 15.50
N GLU A 549 22.79 -29.22 15.60
CA GLU A 549 23.45 -28.84 16.86
C GLU A 549 23.06 -27.43 17.34
N CYS A 550 22.91 -26.45 16.44
CA CYS A 550 22.39 -25.13 16.80
C CYS A 550 20.98 -25.23 17.44
N ARG A 551 20.07 -26.00 16.84
CA ARG A 551 18.72 -26.24 17.39
C ARG A 551 18.76 -26.97 18.74
N LYS A 552 19.67 -27.95 18.91
CA LYS A 552 19.88 -28.62 20.21
C LYS A 552 20.35 -27.61 21.27
N ASN A 553 21.28 -26.72 20.92
CA ASN A 553 21.76 -25.67 21.81
C ASN A 553 20.64 -24.68 22.19
N GLU A 554 19.83 -24.21 21.23
CA GLU A 554 18.64 -23.38 21.49
C GLU A 554 17.64 -24.07 22.44
N MET A 555 17.39 -25.36 22.26
CA MET A 555 16.55 -26.17 23.16
C MET A 555 17.16 -26.40 24.55
N LEU A 556 18.48 -26.37 24.69
CA LEU A 556 19.16 -26.45 25.99
C LEU A 556 19.16 -25.08 26.69
N LEU A 557 19.38 -23.99 25.95
CA LEU A 557 19.31 -22.62 26.46
C LEU A 557 17.89 -22.25 26.91
N SER A 558 16.84 -22.68 26.21
CA SER A 558 15.45 -22.47 26.66
C SER A 558 15.14 -23.26 27.94
N LYS A 559 15.59 -24.51 28.04
CA LYS A 559 15.49 -25.32 29.27
C LYS A 559 16.28 -24.72 30.45
N LEU A 560 17.45 -24.14 30.20
CA LEU A 560 18.24 -23.44 31.22
C LEU A 560 17.54 -22.15 31.68
N ARG A 561 17.00 -21.34 30.76
CA ARG A 561 16.20 -20.15 31.11
C ARG A 561 14.94 -20.51 31.91
N ALA A 562 14.24 -21.58 31.53
CA ALA A 562 13.08 -22.06 32.28
C ALA A 562 13.45 -22.54 33.70
N LYS A 563 14.61 -23.18 33.87
CA LYS A 563 15.12 -23.57 35.20
C LYS A 563 15.66 -22.42 36.04
N GLY A 564 16.13 -21.33 35.42
CA GLY A 564 16.60 -20.12 36.11
C GLY A 564 15.51 -19.09 36.39
N ALA A 565 14.24 -19.42 36.09
CA ALA A 565 13.05 -18.63 36.39
C ALA A 565 12.16 -19.30 37.45
N SER A 566 12.71 -20.27 38.18
CA SER A 566 12.12 -21.01 39.31
C SER A 566 13.13 -21.07 40.46
#